data_AF-A0A2S7EY56-F1
#
_entry.id   AF-A0A2S7EY56-F1
#
_cell.length_a   1.000
_cell.length_b   1.000
_cell.length_c   1.000
_cell.angle_alpha   90.00
_cell.angle_beta   90.00
_cell.angle_gamma   90.00
#
_symmetry.space_group_name_H-M   'P 1'
#
loop_
_entity.id
_entity.type
_entity.pdbx_description
1 polymer ?
#
loop_
_entity_poly.entity_id
_entity_poly.type
_entity_poly.pdbx_seq_one_letter_code
_entity_poly.pdbx_strand_id
1 'polypeptide(L)'
;MNAIPHTLYDRLRDAHAIEERDDGTCLICVDRHLVHELTSPQALESLRLTSRTVRRPTMTLAMADHNVPIWCLADIGIRAIFASSFADIFWQNAR
;
A
#
# COMPACT_ATOMS: atom_id res chain seq x y z
N MET A 1 -12.57 -7.95 -39.73
CA MET A 1 -11.17 -8.04 -39.26
C MET A 1 -11.22 -8.52 -37.82
N ASN A 2 -10.72 -9.72 -37.52
CA ASN A 2 -10.59 -10.15 -36.13
C ASN A 2 -9.41 -9.39 -35.51
N ALA A 3 -9.68 -8.59 -34.48
CA ALA A 3 -8.63 -7.97 -33.69
C ALA A 3 -7.74 -9.06 -33.09
N ILE A 4 -6.43 -8.77 -32.98
CA ILE A 4 -5.50 -9.66 -32.28
C ILE A 4 -6.05 -9.84 -30.85
N PRO A 5 -6.24 -11.07 -30.37
CA PRO A 5 -6.72 -11.30 -29.01
C PRO A 5 -5.70 -10.75 -28.01
N HIS A 6 -6.15 -9.85 -27.13
CA HIS A 6 -5.33 -9.32 -26.04
C HIS A 6 -5.67 -10.03 -24.74
N THR A 7 -4.65 -10.33 -23.93
CA THR A 7 -4.87 -10.86 -22.59
C THR A 7 -5.49 -9.80 -21.69
N LEU A 8 -5.98 -10.20 -20.51
CA LEU A 8 -6.41 -9.23 -19.50
C LEU A 8 -5.23 -8.34 -19.05
N TYR A 9 -4.04 -8.93 -18.95
CA TYR A 9 -2.82 -8.20 -18.61
C TYR A 9 -2.50 -7.11 -19.63
N ASP A 10 -2.53 -7.44 -20.93
CA ASP A 10 -2.26 -6.46 -22.00
C ASP A 10 -3.24 -5.29 -21.92
N ARG A 11 -4.54 -5.58 -21.73
CA ARG A 11 -5.56 -4.56 -21.61
C ARG A 11 -5.37 -3.65 -20.39
N LEU A 12 -4.97 -4.21 -19.25
CA LEU A 12 -4.69 -3.41 -18.04
C LEU A 12 -3.43 -2.57 -18.23
N ARG A 13 -2.34 -3.16 -18.73
CA ARG A 13 -1.11 -2.41 -19.01
C ARG A 13 -1.40 -1.25 -19.96
N ASP A 14 -2.05 -1.50 -21.09
CA ASP A 14 -2.32 -0.49 -22.13
C ASP A 14 -3.23 0.64 -21.63
N ALA A 15 -4.13 0.35 -20.68
CA ALA A 15 -5.00 1.36 -20.07
C ALA A 15 -4.28 2.27 -19.06
N HIS A 16 -3.16 1.84 -18.49
CA HIS A 16 -2.46 2.52 -17.39
C HIS A 16 -1.01 2.94 -17.72
N ALA A 17 -0.51 2.58 -18.89
CA ALA A 17 0.76 3.02 -19.43
C ALA A 17 0.72 4.51 -19.78
N ILE A 18 1.73 5.25 -19.33
CA ILE A 18 1.94 6.67 -19.65
C ILE A 18 2.89 6.81 -20.83
N GLU A 19 3.97 6.02 -20.82
CA GLU A 19 5.04 6.07 -21.81
C GLU A 19 5.73 4.71 -21.88
N GLU A 20 6.11 4.30 -23.09
CA GLU A 20 7.02 3.19 -23.31
C GLU A 20 8.31 3.74 -23.91
N ARG A 21 9.44 3.36 -23.32
CA ARG A 21 10.77 3.80 -23.73
C ARG A 21 11.35 2.87 -24.79
N ASP A 22 12.34 3.35 -25.53
CA ASP A 22 13.02 2.59 -26.59
C ASP A 22 13.65 1.27 -26.10
N ASP A 23 13.95 1.16 -24.81
CA ASP A 23 14.47 -0.05 -24.17
C ASP A 23 13.40 -1.07 -23.75
N GLY A 24 12.12 -0.78 -24.03
CA GLY A 24 10.97 -1.60 -23.66
C GLY A 24 10.46 -1.37 -22.23
N THR A 25 11.04 -0.41 -21.48
CA THR A 25 10.54 -0.06 -20.14
C THR A 25 9.26 0.76 -20.25
N CYS A 26 8.22 0.35 -19.53
CA CYS A 26 6.96 1.08 -19.46
C CYS A 26 6.85 1.88 -18.16
N LEU A 27 6.56 3.18 -18.28
CA LEU A 27 6.13 4.00 -17.17
C LEU A 27 4.62 3.83 -16.96
N ILE A 28 4.24 3.31 -15.80
CA ILE A 28 2.83 3.03 -15.47
C ILE A 28 2.38 3.94 -14.31
N CYS A 29 1.15 4.46 -14.39
CA CYS A 29 0.53 5.15 -13.26
C CYS A 29 -0.06 4.13 -12.28
N VAL A 30 0.32 4.22 -10.99
CA VAL A 30 -0.27 3.39 -9.94
C VAL A 30 -1.53 4.05 -9.39
N ASP A 31 -2.69 3.41 -9.56
CA ASP A 31 -3.98 3.96 -9.14
C ASP A 31 -4.30 3.78 -7.65
N ARG A 32 -3.63 2.82 -7.00
CA ARG A 32 -3.83 2.58 -5.58
C ARG A 32 -2.56 2.09 -4.93
N HIS A 33 -2.16 2.77 -3.87
CA HIS A 33 -1.11 2.31 -2.97
C HIS A 33 -1.78 1.72 -1.72
N LEU A 34 -1.55 0.44 -1.48
CA LEU A 34 -1.90 -0.21 -0.22
C LEU A 34 -0.64 -0.31 0.61
N VAL A 35 -0.64 0.35 1.77
CA VAL A 35 0.52 0.45 2.65
C VAL A 35 0.15 -0.09 4.03
N HIS A 36 1.12 -0.73 4.70
CA HIS A 36 0.92 -1.34 6.00
C HIS A 36 2.07 -1.05 6.97
N GLU A 37 1.80 -1.17 8.26
CA GLU A 37 2.63 -0.69 9.37
C GLU A 37 4.00 -1.38 9.49
N LEU A 38 4.22 -2.50 8.80
CA LEU A 38 5.49 -3.23 8.89
C LEU A 38 6.53 -2.74 7.89
N THR A 39 6.15 -2.55 6.62
CA THR A 39 7.10 -2.22 5.55
C THR A 39 7.06 -0.75 5.14
N SER A 40 5.91 -0.11 5.32
CA SER A 40 5.67 1.24 4.81
C SER A 40 6.26 2.38 5.64
N PRO A 41 6.54 2.24 6.96
CA PRO A 41 7.25 3.28 7.71
C PRO A 41 8.61 3.65 7.08
N GLN A 42 9.37 2.67 6.58
CA GLN A 42 10.66 2.93 5.93
C GLN A 42 10.51 3.77 4.65
N ALA A 43 9.48 3.49 3.84
CA ALA A 43 9.19 4.26 2.62
C ALA A 43 8.75 5.69 2.95
N LEU A 44 7.89 5.86 3.96
CA LEU A 44 7.42 7.19 4.40
C LEU A 44 8.54 8.02 5.02
N GLU A 45 9.41 7.40 5.80
CA GLU A 45 10.60 8.07 6.36
C GLU A 45 11.55 8.53 5.24
N SER A 46 11.73 7.70 4.20
CA SER A 46 12.52 8.10 3.03
C SER A 46 11.95 9.31 2.30
N LEU A 47 10.61 9.43 2.20
CA LEU A 47 9.97 10.64 1.69
C LEU A 47 10.29 11.85 2.56
N ARG A 48 10.17 11.71 3.88
CA ARG A 48 10.48 12.78 4.84
C ARG A 48 11.93 13.26 4.72
N LEU A 49 12.88 12.33 4.69
CA LEU A 49 14.31 12.61 4.56
C LEU A 49 14.65 13.31 3.23
N THR A 50 13.91 13.00 2.17
CA THR A 50 14.07 13.64 0.85
C THR A 50 13.18 14.87 0.67
N SER A 51 12.55 15.37 1.74
CA SER A 51 11.62 16.51 1.72
C SER A 51 10.48 16.36 0.71
N ARG A 52 9.99 15.14 0.53
CA ARG A 52 8.86 14.78 -0.34
C ARG A 52 7.63 14.44 0.47
N THR A 53 6.47 14.59 -0.15
CA THR A 53 5.18 14.19 0.43
C THR A 53 4.55 13.07 -0.40
N VAL A 54 3.57 12.38 0.19
CA VAL A 54 2.72 11.45 -0.56
C VAL A 54 1.98 12.24 -1.64
N ARG A 55 2.25 11.93 -2.91
CA ARG A 55 1.76 12.70 -4.06
C ARG A 55 0.22 12.71 -4.18
N ARG A 56 -0.44 11.59 -3.89
CA ARG A 56 -1.90 11.42 -3.99
C ARG A 56 -2.48 10.68 -2.77
N PRO A 57 -2.65 11.37 -1.63
CA PRO A 57 -3.13 10.72 -0.40
C PRO A 57 -4.50 10.03 -0.54
N THR A 58 -5.40 10.57 -1.38
CA THR A 58 -6.72 9.97 -1.64
C THR A 58 -6.67 8.62 -2.36
N MET A 59 -5.53 8.31 -2.99
CA MET A 59 -5.27 7.03 -3.68
C MET A 59 -4.34 6.12 -2.86
N THR A 60 -3.99 6.52 -1.64
CA THR A 60 -3.15 5.73 -0.72
C THR A 60 -3.99 5.31 0.48
N LEU A 61 -4.17 4.01 0.65
CA LEU A 61 -4.83 3.43 1.82
C LEU A 61 -3.77 2.86 2.75
N ALA A 62 -3.68 3.40 3.95
CA ALA A 62 -2.85 2.86 5.02
C ALA A 62 -3.70 1.99 5.95
N MET A 63 -3.23 0.78 6.20
CA MET A 63 -3.84 -0.17 7.13
C MET A 63 -2.83 -0.52 8.21
N ALA A 64 -3.31 -0.69 9.43
CA ALA A 64 -2.51 -1.22 10.53
C ALA A 64 -3.26 -2.45 11.05
N ASP A 65 -2.72 -3.64 10.83
CA ASP A 65 -3.45 -4.90 11.02
C ASP A 65 -2.63 -6.08 11.56
N HIS A 66 -1.31 -6.03 11.50
CA HIS A 66 -0.42 -7.11 11.94
C HIS A 66 0.11 -6.89 13.38
N ASN A 67 0.49 -5.66 13.74
CA ASN A 67 1.14 -5.37 15.02
C ASN A 67 0.60 -4.09 15.67
N VAL A 68 -0.73 -3.97 15.73
CA VAL A 68 -1.40 -2.86 16.40
C VAL A 68 -1.52 -3.17 17.89
N PRO A 69 -0.78 -2.49 18.77
CA PRO A 69 -0.98 -2.66 20.20
C PRO A 69 -2.36 -2.14 20.62
N ILE A 70 -3.10 -2.96 21.37
CA ILE A 70 -4.46 -2.68 21.85
C ILE A 70 -4.59 -1.38 22.66
N TRP A 71 -3.50 -0.90 23.27
CA TRP A 71 -3.47 0.32 24.10
C TRP A 71 -3.34 1.62 23.30
N CYS A 72 -2.95 1.56 22.02
CA CYS A 72 -2.79 2.76 21.17
C CYS A 72 -4.13 3.31 20.65
N LEU A 73 -5.24 2.64 20.95
CA LEU A 73 -6.55 2.91 20.34
C LEU A 73 -7.45 3.88 21.15
N ALA A 74 -7.00 4.35 22.31
CA ALA A 74 -7.77 5.30 23.11
C ALA A 74 -7.72 6.75 22.57
N ASP A 75 -6.68 7.13 21.83
CA ASP A 75 -6.35 8.55 21.64
C ASP A 75 -6.51 9.13 20.23
N ILE A 76 -6.81 8.34 19.19
CA ILE A 76 -6.53 8.80 17.80
C ILE A 76 -7.70 8.92 16.81
N GLY A 77 -8.95 8.62 17.18
CA GLY A 77 -10.12 8.97 16.34
C GLY A 77 -10.13 8.38 14.91
N ILE A 78 -9.35 7.34 14.62
CA ILE A 78 -9.31 6.67 13.32
C ILE A 78 -10.31 5.50 13.32
N ARG A 79 -11.19 5.44 12.31
CA ARG A 79 -11.95 4.23 11.97
C ARG A 79 -11.00 3.22 11.31
N ALA A 80 -10.36 2.39 12.12
CA ALA A 80 -9.59 1.23 11.66
C ALA A 80 -10.41 -0.07 11.81
N ILE A 81 -10.21 -1.01 10.90
CA ILE A 81 -10.75 -2.38 11.00
C ILE A 81 -9.63 -3.22 11.62
N PHE A 82 -9.89 -3.80 12.79
CA PHE A 82 -8.87 -4.48 13.59
C PHE A 82 -8.84 -5.98 13.31
N ALA A 83 -7.65 -6.54 13.12
CA ALA A 83 -7.38 -7.96 13.31
C ALA A 83 -6.60 -8.13 14.62
N SER A 84 -7.15 -8.88 15.56
CA SER A 84 -6.55 -9.17 16.86
C SER A 84 -5.39 -10.16 16.69
N SER A 85 -4.12 -9.73 16.77
CA SER A 85 -3.03 -10.70 16.93
C SER A 85 -1.72 -10.11 17.51
N PHE A 86 -0.86 -11.04 17.96
CA PHE A 86 0.40 -10.93 18.72
C PHE A 86 0.30 -10.55 20.20
N ALA A 87 -0.27 -9.40 20.58
CA ALA A 87 -0.35 -9.00 22.00
C ALA A 87 -1.17 -10.01 22.83
N ASP A 88 -2.32 -10.45 22.30
CA ASP A 88 -3.16 -11.45 22.96
C ASP A 88 -2.47 -12.82 23.06
N ILE A 89 -1.71 -13.21 22.03
CA ILE A 89 -0.95 -14.47 22.01
C ILE A 89 0.18 -14.41 23.04
N PHE A 90 0.93 -13.31 23.10
CA PHE A 90 1.97 -13.11 24.10
C PHE A 90 1.40 -13.18 25.52
N TRP A 91 0.30 -12.48 25.80
CA TRP A 91 -0.31 -12.45 27.14
C TRP A 91 -0.96 -13.77 27.56
N GLN A 92 -1.48 -14.55 26.61
CA GLN A 92 -1.99 -15.91 26.90
C GLN A 92 -0.87 -16.91 27.22
N ASN A 93 0.36 -16.67 26.74
CA ASN A 93 1.52 -17.53 26.96
C ASN A 93 2.48 -17.01 28.05
N ALA A 94 2.21 -15.83 28.62
CA ALA A 94 2.98 -15.22 29.70
C ALA A 94 2.47 -15.58 31.11
N ARG A 95 1.65 -16.63 31.24
CA ARG A 95 1.28 -17.25 32.52
C ARG A 95 1.89 -18.64 32.64
#